data_AF-A0A6N6T732-F1
#
_entry.id   AF-A0A6N6T732-F1
#
_cell.length_a   1.000
_cell.length_b   1.000
_cell.length_c   1.000
_cell.angle_alpha   90.00
_cell.angle_beta   90.00
_cell.angle_gamma   90.00
#
_symmetry.space_group_name_H-M   'P 1'
#
loop_
_entity.id
_entity.type
_entity.pdbx_description
1 polymer ?
#
loop_
_entity_poly.entity_id
_entity_poly.type
_entity_poly.pdbx_seq_one_letter_code
_entity_poly.pdbx_strand_id
1 'polypeptide(L)'
;MAKTQGMLVPPSLIDQFLKNLVPSKGLSKIRVRPSVRIAEQRPEPSYTTRFISFAAAWLTAKWTANASKVEESQFYSAVWQEMRAGVFNPAYWQELTPSSDLAEYATPTVTDFDRSLPAQYNDPAHQPSICTYKNITRTYPTPADNGTPENPATGWAGATLDQVWRDLYHVQRKLVYSLPTVTSDIDDRPIAVHVEMTIAAAATQRGNRNWFAFAVERYLHRAVTTIEGYKGAITHWAPEDWYKFQLPPESAGQWDATISRKFLDSARHKAHLLGDNDMRRLTLRIATPPSMGMYGSRNDEAQVIHHETVKVYWAK
;
A
#
# COMPACT_ATOMS: atom_id res chain seq x y z
N MET A 1 40.80 7.34 25.72
CA MET A 1 41.18 8.12 24.53
C MET A 1 40.64 7.41 23.30
N ALA A 2 39.55 7.90 22.72
CA ALA A 2 38.94 7.29 21.54
C ALA A 2 39.74 7.68 20.28
N LYS A 3 40.23 6.68 19.53
CA LYS A 3 40.86 6.88 18.22
C LYS A 3 39.77 7.13 17.18
N THR A 4 39.73 8.34 16.64
CA THR A 4 38.85 8.69 15.52
C THR A 4 39.39 8.04 14.25
N GLN A 5 38.68 7.05 13.71
CA GLN A 5 38.91 6.56 12.34
C GLN A 5 38.34 7.58 11.37
N GLY A 6 39.21 8.33 10.68
CA GLY A 6 38.82 9.19 9.58
C GLY A 6 38.61 8.36 8.31
N MET A 7 37.45 8.50 7.68
CA MET A 7 37.17 7.89 6.38
C MET A 7 37.40 8.93 5.27
N LEU A 8 38.25 8.61 4.30
CA LEU A 8 38.46 9.47 3.12
C LEU A 8 37.30 9.27 2.15
N VAL A 9 36.50 10.30 1.93
CA VAL A 9 35.38 10.29 0.98
C VAL A 9 35.82 10.98 -0.31
N PRO A 10 35.68 10.32 -1.48
CA PRO A 10 35.99 10.93 -2.77
C PRO A 10 35.18 12.22 -3.01
N PRO A 11 35.74 13.27 -3.65
CA PRO A 11 35.06 14.56 -3.82
C PRO A 11 33.68 14.48 -4.47
N SER A 12 33.46 13.51 -5.36
CA SER A 12 32.17 13.28 -6.02
C SER A 12 31.07 12.73 -5.10
N LEU A 13 31.41 12.23 -3.93
CA LEU A 13 30.50 11.59 -2.97
C LEU A 13 30.32 12.41 -1.69
N ILE A 14 31.06 13.51 -1.52
CA ILE A 14 31.00 14.36 -0.33
C ILE A 14 29.58 14.90 -0.10
N ASP A 15 28.88 15.31 -1.16
CA ASP A 15 27.51 15.84 -1.07
C ASP A 15 26.46 14.77 -0.73
N GLN A 16 26.71 13.51 -1.06
CA GLN A 16 25.87 12.39 -0.62
C GLN A 16 26.19 11.97 0.82
N PHE A 17 27.45 12.09 1.22
CA PHE A 17 27.93 11.69 2.54
C PHE A 17 27.49 12.67 3.63
N LEU A 18 27.58 13.98 3.36
CA LEU A 18 27.14 15.05 4.29
C LEU A 18 25.62 15.09 4.50
N LYS A 19 24.82 14.52 3.58
CA LYS A 19 23.36 14.42 3.73
C LYS A 19 22.91 13.34 4.72
N ASN A 20 23.77 12.38 5.05
CA ASN A 20 23.38 11.16 5.78
C ASN A 20 23.91 11.08 7.22
N LEU A 21 24.83 11.94 7.66
CA LEU A 21 25.49 11.82 8.97
C LEU A 21 25.19 13.00 9.90
N VAL A 22 24.10 12.82 10.65
CA VAL A 22 23.95 13.11 12.09
C VAL A 22 23.17 14.38 12.53
N PRO A 23 22.33 14.25 13.60
CA PRO A 23 21.25 15.18 13.96
C PRO A 23 21.39 15.84 15.36
N SER A 24 20.68 16.97 15.54
CA SER A 24 20.19 17.55 16.83
C SER A 24 21.26 17.99 17.86
N LYS A 25 21.10 18.95 18.78
CA LYS A 25 19.99 19.74 19.35
C LYS A 25 20.65 20.80 20.25
N GLY A 26 20.02 21.99 20.39
CA GLY A 26 20.18 22.82 21.61
C GLY A 26 20.70 24.25 21.44
N LEU A 27 19.76 25.19 21.28
CA LEU A 27 19.81 26.63 21.63
C LEU A 27 20.89 27.50 20.93
N SER A 28 20.65 28.72 20.46
CA SER A 28 19.53 29.65 20.55
C SER A 28 19.82 30.83 19.61
N LYS A 29 18.75 31.55 19.23
CA LYS A 29 18.68 32.88 18.61
C LYS A 29 18.52 32.92 17.08
N ILE A 30 17.34 33.41 16.75
CA ILE A 30 16.72 33.65 15.45
C ILE A 30 17.11 35.05 14.95
N ARG A 31 17.20 35.20 13.62
CA ARG A 31 16.69 36.26 12.70
C ARG A 31 17.75 36.53 11.62
N VAL A 32 17.40 36.67 10.34
CA VAL A 32 16.44 37.63 9.77
C VAL A 32 15.87 37.06 8.44
N ARG A 33 14.58 37.33 8.17
CA ARG A 33 13.90 37.06 6.87
C ARG A 33 14.34 38.09 5.82
N PRO A 34 14.47 37.71 4.54
CA PRO A 34 13.45 38.17 3.59
C PRO A 34 13.11 37.14 2.50
N SER A 35 11.87 37.24 2.00
CA SER A 35 11.18 36.33 1.05
C SER A 35 10.81 34.97 1.64
N VAL A 36 9.51 34.70 1.72
CA VAL A 36 8.96 33.39 2.07
C VAL A 36 9.27 32.45 0.92
N ARG A 37 10.49 31.90 0.88
CA ARG A 37 10.63 30.52 0.42
C ARG A 37 9.91 29.72 1.49
N ILE A 38 8.71 29.26 1.17
CA ILE A 38 8.15 28.08 1.84
C ILE A 38 9.32 27.10 1.79
N ALA A 39 9.93 26.81 2.94
CA ALA A 39 10.87 25.72 3.01
C ALA A 39 10.06 24.54 2.51
N GLU A 40 10.37 24.06 1.30
CA GLU A 40 9.88 22.77 0.84
C GLU A 40 10.19 21.85 2.00
N GLN A 41 9.16 21.44 2.73
CA GLN A 41 9.25 20.30 3.62
C GLN A 41 9.92 19.26 2.75
N ARG A 42 11.18 18.92 3.05
CA ARG A 42 11.84 17.84 2.33
C ARG A 42 10.87 16.68 2.42
N PRO A 43 10.31 16.22 1.30
CA PRO A 43 9.30 15.18 1.36
C PRO A 43 9.96 14.02 2.10
N GLU A 44 9.32 13.55 3.17
CA GLU A 44 9.81 12.37 3.86
C GLU A 44 10.07 11.28 2.79
N PRO A 45 11.20 10.56 2.86
CA PRO A 45 11.46 9.51 1.91
C PRO A 45 10.28 8.54 1.94
N SER A 46 9.70 8.29 0.76
CA SER A 46 8.55 7.39 0.60
C SER A 46 8.78 6.07 1.34
N TYR A 47 7.72 5.39 1.79
CA TYR A 47 7.84 4.05 2.39
C TYR A 47 8.72 3.12 1.55
N THR A 48 8.58 3.17 0.23
CA THR A 48 9.42 2.44 -0.73
C THR A 48 10.91 2.71 -0.55
N THR A 49 11.31 3.99 -0.49
CA THR A 49 12.73 4.38 -0.35
C THR A 49 13.30 3.90 0.98
N ARG A 50 12.53 4.01 2.07
CA ARG A 50 12.94 3.51 3.39
C ARG A 50 13.14 2.00 3.38
N PHE A 51 12.24 1.26 2.74
CA PHE A 51 12.36 -0.19 2.63
C PHE A 51 13.56 -0.62 1.78
N ILE A 52 13.79 0.00 0.62
CA ILE A 52 14.96 -0.31 -0.23
C ILE A 52 16.26 -0.10 0.56
N SER A 53 16.36 1.01 1.29
CA SER A 53 17.51 1.30 2.15
C SER A 53 17.78 0.22 3.17
N PHE A 54 16.73 -0.19 3.89
CA PHE A 54 16.82 -1.22 4.90
C PHE A 54 17.24 -2.57 4.29
N ALA A 55 16.60 -2.98 3.19
CA ALA A 55 16.86 -4.25 2.56
C ALA A 55 18.28 -4.33 1.97
N ALA A 56 18.74 -3.27 1.31
CA ALA A 56 20.11 -3.18 0.81
C ALA A 56 21.15 -3.29 1.93
N ALA A 57 20.92 -2.60 3.06
CA ALA A 57 21.80 -2.66 4.22
C ALA A 57 21.85 -4.08 4.84
N TRP A 58 20.67 -4.70 5.02
CA TRP A 58 20.58 -6.05 5.57
C TRP A 58 21.30 -7.08 4.70
N LEU A 59 21.02 -7.06 3.39
CA LEU A 59 21.64 -7.97 2.43
C LEU A 59 23.15 -7.78 2.40
N THR A 60 23.63 -6.54 2.41
CA THR A 60 25.07 -6.25 2.47
C THR A 60 25.69 -6.85 3.72
N ALA A 61 25.14 -6.59 4.90
CA ALA A 61 25.65 -7.14 6.15
C ALA A 61 25.72 -8.69 6.15
N LYS A 62 24.80 -9.36 5.47
CA LYS A 62 24.79 -10.83 5.35
C LYS A 62 25.77 -11.36 4.30
N TRP A 63 25.85 -10.72 3.14
CA TRP A 63 26.58 -11.24 1.98
C TRP A 63 28.05 -10.83 1.92
N THR A 64 28.42 -9.75 2.59
CA THR A 64 29.78 -9.19 2.53
C THR A 64 30.50 -9.24 3.88
N ALA A 65 30.15 -10.20 4.75
CA ALA A 65 30.66 -10.29 6.12
C ALA A 65 32.21 -10.29 6.24
N ASN A 66 32.92 -10.73 5.19
CA ASN A 66 34.38 -10.76 5.12
C ASN A 66 34.95 -9.93 3.95
N ALA A 67 34.14 -9.09 3.32
CA ALA A 67 34.57 -8.29 2.18
C ALA A 67 35.26 -6.98 2.63
N SER A 68 36.01 -6.36 1.72
CA SER A 68 36.52 -5.01 1.92
C SER A 68 35.40 -3.97 1.95
N LYS A 69 35.66 -2.79 2.55
CA LYS A 69 34.69 -1.68 2.56
C LYS A 69 34.27 -1.19 1.18
N VAL A 70 35.14 -1.35 0.18
CA VAL A 70 34.83 -1.02 -1.21
C VAL A 70 33.81 -1.99 -1.77
N GLU A 71 33.99 -3.30 -1.55
CA GLU A 71 33.07 -4.35 -1.98
C GLU A 71 31.71 -4.24 -1.27
N GLU A 72 31.70 -3.96 0.05
CA GLU A 72 30.46 -3.69 0.80
C GLU A 72 29.66 -2.53 0.15
N SER A 73 30.33 -1.42 -0.15
CA SER A 73 29.69 -0.23 -0.74
C SER A 73 29.18 -0.47 -2.15
N GLN A 74 29.94 -1.21 -2.97
CA GLN A 74 29.53 -1.60 -4.31
C GLN A 74 28.31 -2.52 -4.28
N PHE A 75 28.29 -3.52 -3.40
CA PHE A 75 27.17 -4.44 -3.27
C PHE A 75 25.91 -3.72 -2.76
N TYR A 76 26.02 -2.89 -1.73
CA TYR A 76 24.91 -2.05 -1.25
C TYR A 76 24.30 -1.22 -2.39
N SER A 77 25.17 -0.56 -3.16
CA SER A 77 24.75 0.30 -4.27
C SER A 77 24.07 -0.51 -5.38
N ALA A 78 24.58 -1.70 -5.69
CA ALA A 78 23.97 -2.61 -6.66
C ALA A 78 22.57 -3.05 -6.22
N VAL A 79 22.43 -3.58 -5.00
CA VAL A 79 21.14 -4.01 -4.44
C VAL A 79 20.13 -2.86 -4.42
N TRP A 80 20.56 -1.66 -4.02
CA TRP A 80 19.69 -0.48 -4.03
C TRP A 80 19.16 -0.18 -5.43
N GLN A 81 20.02 -0.18 -6.45
CA GLN A 81 19.60 0.12 -7.83
C GLN A 81 18.71 -0.97 -8.41
N GLU A 82 19.02 -2.24 -8.14
CA GLU A 82 18.18 -3.38 -8.54
C GLU A 82 16.77 -3.24 -7.97
N MET A 83 16.63 -3.05 -6.65
CA MET A 83 15.33 -2.91 -6.00
C MET A 83 14.57 -1.67 -6.49
N ARG A 84 15.28 -0.55 -6.74
CA ARG A 84 14.66 0.65 -7.33
C ARG A 84 14.13 0.41 -8.73
N ALA A 85 14.78 -0.45 -9.50
CA ALA A 85 14.33 -0.90 -10.82
C ALA A 85 13.24 -2.00 -10.74
N GLY A 86 12.94 -2.53 -9.55
CA GLY A 86 12.05 -3.67 -9.37
C GLY A 86 12.66 -5.01 -9.82
N VAL A 87 13.99 -5.09 -9.84
CA VAL A 87 14.76 -6.30 -10.17
C VAL A 87 15.17 -6.98 -8.87
N PHE A 88 14.98 -8.30 -8.80
CA PHE A 88 15.29 -9.11 -7.62
C PHE A 88 16.21 -10.26 -8.03
N ASN A 89 17.51 -10.11 -7.78
CA ASN A 89 18.48 -11.12 -8.15
C ASN A 89 18.28 -12.43 -7.36
N PRO A 90 18.09 -13.59 -8.05
CA PRO A 90 17.84 -14.87 -7.40
C PRO A 90 19.03 -15.39 -6.58
N ALA A 91 20.21 -14.77 -6.65
CA ALA A 91 21.34 -15.09 -5.78
C ALA A 91 21.00 -14.85 -4.31
N TYR A 92 20.31 -13.75 -4.00
CA TYR A 92 20.04 -13.31 -2.62
C TYR A 92 18.56 -13.01 -2.34
N TRP A 93 17.70 -13.10 -3.34
CA TRP A 93 16.24 -13.14 -3.20
C TRP A 93 15.67 -14.49 -3.61
N GLN A 94 14.56 -14.87 -2.99
CA GLN A 94 13.73 -16.00 -3.39
C GLN A 94 12.32 -15.47 -3.66
N GLU A 95 11.83 -15.61 -4.90
CA GLU A 95 10.42 -15.34 -5.21
C GLU A 95 9.54 -16.41 -4.56
N LEU A 96 8.49 -15.98 -3.87
CA LEU A 96 7.52 -16.86 -3.21
C LEU A 96 6.28 -17.03 -4.10
N THR A 97 5.78 -18.26 -4.16
CA THR A 97 4.51 -18.58 -4.82
C THR A 97 3.38 -18.59 -3.78
N PRO A 98 2.22 -17.96 -4.08
CA PRO A 98 1.08 -18.03 -3.19
C PRO A 98 0.57 -19.48 -3.12
N SER A 99 0.37 -19.97 -1.90
CA SER A 99 -0.33 -21.22 -1.62
C SER A 99 -1.86 -21.09 -1.71
N SER A 100 -2.37 -19.86 -1.67
CA SER A 100 -3.79 -19.52 -1.85
C SER A 100 -3.92 -18.15 -2.47
N ASP A 101 -4.85 -18.01 -3.41
CA ASP A 101 -5.20 -16.79 -4.12
C ASP A 101 -6.73 -16.77 -4.30
N LEU A 102 -7.40 -15.90 -3.55
CA LEU A 102 -8.86 -15.84 -3.51
C LEU A 102 -9.32 -14.38 -3.48
N ALA A 103 -10.49 -14.13 -4.05
CA ALA A 103 -11.26 -12.93 -3.78
C ALA A 103 -12.09 -13.13 -2.49
N GLU A 104 -12.08 -12.13 -1.62
CA GLU A 104 -12.93 -12.04 -0.42
C GLU A 104 -14.02 -10.99 -0.69
N TYR A 105 -15.29 -11.43 -0.72
CA TYR A 105 -16.45 -10.59 -0.98
C TYR A 105 -17.10 -10.16 0.34
N ALA A 106 -17.42 -8.88 0.46
CA ALA A 106 -18.11 -8.30 1.60
C ALA A 106 -19.35 -7.53 1.15
N THR A 107 -20.47 -7.83 1.80
CA THR A 107 -21.72 -7.10 1.64
C THR A 107 -21.78 -5.97 2.69
N PRO A 108 -22.10 -4.72 2.30
CA PRO A 108 -22.23 -3.63 3.25
C PRO A 108 -23.48 -3.82 4.13
N THR A 109 -23.35 -3.49 5.40
CA THR A 109 -24.49 -3.13 6.25
C THR A 109 -24.73 -1.63 6.07
N VAL A 110 -25.91 -1.28 5.56
CA VAL A 110 -26.30 0.10 5.24
C VAL A 110 -27.21 0.63 6.34
N THR A 111 -26.90 1.80 6.88
CA THR A 111 -27.78 2.55 7.78
C THR A 111 -27.97 3.96 7.28
N ASP A 112 -29.11 4.56 7.63
CA ASP A 112 -29.43 5.93 7.25
C ASP A 112 -28.38 6.91 7.77
N PHE A 113 -28.12 7.94 6.96
CA PHE A 113 -27.25 9.03 7.38
C PHE A 113 -28.06 10.01 8.24
N ASP A 114 -27.71 10.11 9.51
CA ASP A 114 -28.46 10.84 10.53
C ASP A 114 -27.95 12.27 10.81
N ARG A 115 -26.96 12.73 10.03
CA ARG A 115 -26.31 14.05 10.23
C ARG A 115 -26.81 15.06 9.22
N SER A 116 -26.83 16.33 9.64
CA SER A 116 -27.13 17.43 8.72
C SER A 116 -26.01 17.59 7.68
N LEU A 117 -26.42 17.67 6.42
CA LEU A 117 -25.52 18.04 5.33
C LEU A 117 -25.49 19.55 5.15
N PRO A 118 -24.31 20.14 4.84
CA PRO A 118 -24.26 21.49 4.34
C PRO A 118 -25.15 21.64 3.10
N ALA A 119 -25.80 22.80 2.93
CA ALA A 119 -26.80 23.02 1.88
C ALA A 119 -26.29 22.70 0.46
N GLN A 120 -25.00 22.94 0.19
CA GLN A 120 -24.37 22.66 -1.10
C GLN A 120 -24.21 21.16 -1.42
N TYR A 121 -24.35 20.28 -0.42
CA TYR A 121 -24.28 18.82 -0.57
C TYR A 121 -25.63 18.15 -0.34
N ASN A 122 -26.67 18.92 -0.03
CA ASN A 122 -28.00 18.39 0.18
C ASN A 122 -28.69 18.18 -1.18
N ASP A 123 -28.47 17.01 -1.78
CA ASP A 123 -29.13 16.57 -3.00
C ASP A 123 -30.26 15.58 -2.65
N PRO A 124 -31.54 15.97 -2.76
CA PRO A 124 -32.67 15.10 -2.45
C PRO A 124 -32.73 13.81 -3.27
N ALA A 125 -32.08 13.77 -4.43
CA ALA A 125 -32.02 12.56 -5.26
C ALA A 125 -30.86 11.62 -4.88
N HIS A 126 -29.87 12.09 -4.09
CA HIS A 126 -28.63 11.37 -3.79
C HIS A 126 -28.23 11.53 -2.30
N GLN A 127 -29.12 11.16 -1.39
CA GLN A 127 -28.86 11.18 0.04
C GLN A 127 -27.77 10.16 0.42
N PRO A 128 -26.80 10.52 1.26
CA PRO A 128 -25.74 9.59 1.67
C PRO A 128 -26.27 8.51 2.61
N SER A 129 -25.46 7.48 2.82
CA SER A 129 -25.68 6.45 3.84
C SER A 129 -24.40 6.18 4.63
N ILE A 130 -24.51 5.43 5.71
CA ILE A 130 -23.36 4.88 6.43
C ILE A 130 -23.26 3.41 6.07
N CYS A 131 -22.27 3.04 5.25
CA CYS A 131 -21.99 1.64 4.93
C CYS A 131 -20.86 1.10 5.80
N THR A 132 -21.06 -0.08 6.38
CA THR A 132 -20.02 -0.77 7.17
C THR A 132 -19.79 -2.20 6.68
N TYR A 133 -18.54 -2.64 6.73
CA TYR A 133 -18.12 -3.96 6.24
C TYR A 133 -17.53 -4.78 7.38
N LYS A 134 -18.40 -5.37 8.20
CA LYS A 134 -17.96 -6.15 9.36
C LYS A 134 -17.35 -7.49 8.97
N ASN A 135 -17.97 -8.20 8.02
CA ASN A 135 -17.62 -9.58 7.69
C ASN A 135 -17.41 -9.78 6.18
N ILE A 136 -16.50 -10.69 5.86
CA ILE A 136 -16.43 -11.32 4.55
C ILE A 136 -17.58 -12.33 4.48
N THR A 137 -18.46 -12.21 3.47
CA THR A 137 -19.65 -13.05 3.35
C THR A 137 -19.38 -14.32 2.53
N ARG A 138 -18.40 -14.29 1.62
CA ARG A 138 -17.93 -15.47 0.88
C ARG A 138 -16.57 -15.23 0.21
N THR A 139 -15.99 -16.31 -0.32
CA THR A 139 -14.77 -16.29 -1.13
C THR A 139 -14.95 -17.02 -2.45
N TYR A 140 -14.14 -16.67 -3.45
CA TYR A 140 -14.11 -17.34 -4.75
C TYR A 140 -12.73 -17.20 -5.41
N PRO A 141 -12.37 -18.03 -6.40
CA PRO A 141 -11.13 -17.86 -7.17
C PRO A 141 -11.07 -16.47 -7.80
N THR A 142 -9.92 -15.80 -7.69
CA THR A 142 -9.73 -14.45 -8.24
C THR A 142 -10.01 -14.44 -9.75
N PRO A 143 -10.99 -13.67 -10.24
CA PRO A 143 -11.37 -13.67 -11.66
C PRO A 143 -10.27 -13.01 -12.52
N ALA A 144 -10.13 -13.46 -13.77
CA ALA A 144 -9.10 -12.99 -14.70
C ALA A 144 -9.42 -11.62 -15.35
N ASP A 145 -10.68 -11.17 -15.32
CA ASP A 145 -11.18 -9.95 -15.97
C ASP A 145 -12.17 -9.21 -15.03
N ASN A 146 -13.14 -8.47 -15.57
CA ASN A 146 -14.17 -7.71 -14.83
C ASN A 146 -15.09 -8.58 -13.93
N GLY A 147 -14.91 -9.90 -13.93
CA GLY A 147 -15.73 -10.85 -13.16
C GLY A 147 -17.15 -10.97 -13.70
N THR A 148 -18.05 -11.43 -12.85
CA THR A 148 -19.49 -11.53 -13.13
C THR A 148 -20.29 -10.84 -12.03
N PRO A 149 -21.59 -10.55 -12.19
CA PRO A 149 -22.39 -10.03 -11.09
C PRO A 149 -22.38 -10.94 -9.85
N GLU A 150 -22.33 -12.25 -10.06
CA GLU A 150 -22.19 -13.21 -8.96
C GLU A 150 -20.76 -13.25 -8.43
N ASN A 151 -19.70 -13.13 -9.23
CA ASN A 151 -18.32 -13.14 -8.74
C ASN A 151 -17.56 -11.94 -9.33
N PRO A 152 -17.78 -10.73 -8.79
CA PRO A 152 -17.23 -9.53 -9.39
C PRO A 152 -15.71 -9.47 -9.26
N ALA A 153 -15.07 -8.68 -10.12
CA ALA A 153 -13.67 -8.36 -9.95
C ALA A 153 -13.39 -7.64 -8.62
N THR A 154 -12.14 -7.72 -8.20
CA THR A 154 -11.61 -7.01 -7.03
C THR A 154 -11.83 -5.50 -7.19
N GLY A 155 -12.42 -4.86 -6.18
CA GLY A 155 -13.00 -3.54 -6.34
C GLY A 155 -14.24 -3.29 -5.48
N TRP A 156 -15.05 -2.32 -5.86
CA TRP A 156 -16.34 -2.03 -5.22
C TRP A 156 -17.31 -1.41 -6.22
N ALA A 157 -18.60 -1.45 -5.88
CA ALA A 157 -19.63 -0.72 -6.60
C ALA A 157 -20.57 -0.01 -5.62
N GLY A 158 -21.19 1.07 -6.08
CA GLY A 158 -22.22 1.82 -5.37
C GLY A 158 -23.30 2.28 -6.33
N ALA A 159 -24.50 2.49 -5.79
CA ALA A 159 -25.63 3.01 -6.55
C ALA A 159 -26.60 3.80 -5.67
N THR A 160 -27.38 4.65 -6.32
CA THR A 160 -28.53 5.33 -5.72
C THR A 160 -29.76 4.45 -5.84
N LEU A 161 -30.31 4.07 -4.69
CA LEU A 161 -31.51 3.25 -4.59
C LEU A 161 -32.46 3.93 -3.61
N ASP A 162 -33.69 4.20 -4.04
CA ASP A 162 -34.69 4.96 -3.26
C ASP A 162 -34.14 6.32 -2.78
N GLN A 163 -33.46 7.04 -3.67
CA GLN A 163 -32.79 8.33 -3.40
C GLN A 163 -31.61 8.26 -2.43
N VAL A 164 -31.22 7.06 -1.97
CA VAL A 164 -30.09 6.86 -1.05
C VAL A 164 -28.92 6.23 -1.80
N TRP A 165 -27.80 6.96 -1.87
CA TRP A 165 -26.51 6.43 -2.28
C TRP A 165 -25.98 5.45 -1.24
N ARG A 166 -25.70 4.23 -1.69
CA ARG A 166 -25.13 3.18 -0.84
C ARG A 166 -24.12 2.37 -1.64
N ASP A 167 -23.14 1.82 -0.93
CA ASP A 167 -22.31 0.80 -1.55
C ASP A 167 -23.14 -0.48 -1.77
N LEU A 168 -22.83 -1.22 -2.83
CA LEU A 168 -23.47 -2.50 -3.17
C LEU A 168 -22.63 -3.70 -2.72
N TYR A 169 -21.32 -3.61 -2.96
CA TYR A 169 -20.36 -4.64 -2.58
C TYR A 169 -18.94 -4.09 -2.47
N HIS A 170 -18.09 -4.84 -1.78
CA HIS A 170 -16.64 -4.65 -1.77
C HIS A 170 -15.94 -6.01 -1.90
N VAL A 171 -14.96 -6.09 -2.79
CA VAL A 171 -14.16 -7.29 -3.06
C VAL A 171 -12.68 -6.94 -2.95
N GLN A 172 -11.97 -7.70 -2.14
CA GLN A 172 -10.51 -7.58 -1.97
C GLN A 172 -9.85 -8.89 -2.36
N ARG A 173 -8.62 -8.85 -2.89
CA ARG A 173 -7.84 -10.08 -3.11
C ARG A 173 -7.13 -10.47 -1.84
N LYS A 174 -7.06 -11.76 -1.55
CA LYS A 174 -6.28 -12.36 -0.48
C LYS A 174 -5.30 -13.39 -1.05
N LEU A 175 -4.03 -13.18 -0.73
CA LEU A 175 -2.93 -14.04 -1.10
C LEU A 175 -2.27 -14.59 0.16
N VAL A 176 -2.04 -15.90 0.23
CA VAL A 176 -1.35 -16.55 1.35
C VAL A 176 -0.09 -17.21 0.85
N TYR A 177 1.06 -16.83 1.40
CA TYR A 177 2.38 -17.36 1.07
C TYR A 177 2.90 -18.21 2.22
N SER A 178 3.56 -19.32 1.89
CA SER A 178 4.38 -20.06 2.85
C SER A 178 5.79 -19.48 2.85
N LEU A 179 6.32 -19.19 4.03
CA LEU A 179 7.68 -18.69 4.18
C LEU A 179 8.68 -19.85 4.14
N PRO A 180 9.88 -19.65 3.57
CA PRO A 180 10.89 -20.71 3.49
C PRO A 180 11.35 -21.23 4.86
N THR A 181 11.38 -20.36 5.86
CA THR A 181 11.74 -20.71 7.25
C THR A 181 10.77 -20.06 8.23
N VAL A 182 10.77 -20.57 9.46
CA VAL A 182 10.13 -19.88 10.59
C VAL A 182 10.77 -18.51 10.76
N THR A 183 9.94 -17.50 10.99
CA THR A 183 10.36 -16.16 11.39
C THR A 183 9.69 -15.78 12.71
N SER A 184 10.32 -14.85 13.43
CA SER A 184 9.84 -14.29 14.69
C SER A 184 9.80 -12.77 14.60
N ASP A 185 9.31 -12.13 15.65
CA ASP A 185 9.29 -10.67 15.77
C ASP A 185 10.69 -10.03 15.68
N ILE A 186 11.72 -10.70 16.20
CA ILE A 186 13.11 -10.21 16.16
C ILE A 186 13.83 -10.46 14.82
N ASP A 187 13.36 -11.36 13.96
CA ASP A 187 14.00 -11.65 12.67
C ASP A 187 13.83 -10.50 11.70
N ASP A 188 14.92 -9.78 11.43
CA ASP A 188 14.97 -8.59 10.61
C ASP A 188 15.14 -8.80 9.12
N ARG A 189 14.96 -10.04 8.67
CA ARG A 189 14.96 -10.34 7.26
C ARG A 189 13.94 -9.50 6.46
N PRO A 190 14.40 -8.85 5.38
CA PRO A 190 13.52 -8.17 4.44
C PRO A 190 12.58 -9.14 3.72
N ILE A 191 11.31 -8.75 3.63
CA ILE A 191 10.30 -9.39 2.78
C ILE A 191 9.72 -8.31 1.88
N ALA A 192 10.05 -8.37 0.60
CA ALA A 192 9.60 -7.41 -0.40
C ALA A 192 8.25 -7.81 -0.98
N VAL A 193 7.31 -6.88 -1.01
CA VAL A 193 6.03 -7.01 -1.72
C VAL A 193 6.06 -6.02 -2.86
N HIS A 194 6.16 -6.56 -4.08
CA HIS A 194 6.16 -5.78 -5.31
C HIS A 194 4.78 -5.90 -5.96
N VAL A 195 4.13 -4.76 -6.16
CA VAL A 195 2.77 -4.72 -6.71
C VAL A 195 2.76 -3.80 -7.92
N GLU A 196 2.24 -4.33 -9.02
CA GLU A 196 1.88 -3.58 -10.22
C GLU A 196 0.37 -3.68 -10.38
N MET A 197 -0.33 -2.55 -10.41
CA MET A 197 -1.79 -2.50 -10.35
C MET A 197 -2.33 -1.52 -11.37
N THR A 198 -3.43 -1.89 -12.00
CA THR A 198 -4.29 -1.02 -12.80
C THR A 198 -5.62 -0.87 -12.07
N ILE A 199 -6.08 0.37 -11.90
CA ILE A 199 -7.37 0.68 -11.27
C ILE A 199 -8.22 1.41 -12.31
N ALA A 200 -9.37 0.83 -12.66
CA ALA A 200 -10.36 1.41 -13.54
C ALA A 200 -11.59 1.84 -12.72
N ALA A 201 -12.11 3.02 -12.99
CA ALA A 201 -13.36 3.51 -12.42
C ALA A 201 -14.31 3.93 -13.54
N ALA A 202 -15.59 3.63 -13.36
CA ALA A 202 -16.67 4.05 -14.25
C ALA A 202 -17.85 4.56 -13.40
N ALA A 203 -18.48 5.66 -13.81
CA ALA A 203 -19.61 6.23 -13.08
C ALA A 203 -20.47 7.14 -13.98
N THR A 204 -21.70 7.48 -13.55
CA THR A 204 -22.59 8.35 -14.35
C THR A 204 -22.11 9.80 -14.42
N GLN A 205 -21.32 10.23 -13.44
CA GLN A 205 -20.66 11.52 -13.32
C GLN A 205 -19.22 11.34 -12.82
N ARG A 206 -18.47 12.44 -12.86
CA ARG A 206 -17.06 12.45 -12.49
C ARG A 206 -16.82 11.85 -11.09
N GLY A 207 -15.91 10.88 -11.05
CA GLY A 207 -15.43 10.32 -9.79
C GLY A 207 -14.50 11.23 -9.00
N ASN A 208 -14.00 10.73 -7.87
CA ASN A 208 -13.00 11.41 -7.05
C ASN A 208 -11.63 10.72 -7.14
N ARG A 209 -10.58 11.37 -6.61
CA ARG A 209 -9.22 10.81 -6.61
C ARG A 209 -9.05 9.61 -5.67
N ASN A 210 -9.84 9.56 -4.61
CA ASN A 210 -9.81 8.51 -3.59
C ASN A 210 -10.34 7.18 -4.12
N TRP A 211 -11.14 7.17 -5.19
CA TRP A 211 -11.55 5.95 -5.90
C TRP A 211 -10.36 5.18 -6.46
N PHE A 212 -9.22 5.86 -6.66
CA PHE A 212 -7.97 5.26 -7.09
C PHE A 212 -6.93 5.14 -5.96
N ALA A 213 -7.36 5.29 -4.71
CA ALA A 213 -6.55 4.92 -3.57
C ALA A 213 -6.53 3.40 -3.42
N PHE A 214 -5.44 2.87 -2.86
CA PHE A 214 -5.34 1.45 -2.59
C PHE A 214 -5.02 1.21 -1.13
N ALA A 215 -5.10 -0.05 -0.74
CA ALA A 215 -4.66 -0.51 0.55
C ALA A 215 -4.06 -1.90 0.41
N VAL A 216 -2.92 -2.08 1.08
CA VAL A 216 -2.33 -3.40 1.28
C VAL A 216 -2.27 -3.67 2.78
N GLU A 217 -3.08 -4.62 3.22
CA GLU A 217 -2.88 -5.23 4.52
C GLU A 217 -1.96 -6.42 4.40
N ARG A 218 -1.11 -6.57 5.42
CA ARG A 218 -0.12 -7.62 5.53
C ARG A 218 -0.04 -8.05 6.97
N TYR A 219 0.12 -9.34 7.19
CA TYR A 219 0.37 -9.88 8.52
C TYR A 219 1.06 -11.23 8.42
N LEU A 220 1.96 -11.45 9.35
CA LEU A 220 2.68 -12.69 9.54
C LEU A 220 1.97 -13.50 10.64
N HIS A 221 1.81 -14.81 10.41
CA HIS A 221 1.09 -15.68 11.34
C HIS A 221 1.52 -17.14 11.24
N ARG A 222 1.05 -17.96 12.19
CA ARG A 222 1.29 -19.41 12.23
C ARG A 222 0.52 -20.15 11.14
N ALA A 223 0.97 -21.36 10.80
CA ALA A 223 0.29 -22.20 9.82
C ALA A 223 -1.05 -22.79 10.33
N VAL A 224 -1.21 -22.91 11.65
CA VAL A 224 -2.36 -23.61 12.28
C VAL A 224 -3.58 -22.72 12.46
N THR A 225 -3.41 -21.40 12.44
CA THR A 225 -4.52 -20.46 12.54
C THR A 225 -5.22 -20.33 11.19
N THR A 226 -6.46 -20.82 11.10
CA THR A 226 -7.36 -20.51 10.00
C THR A 226 -7.54 -19.00 9.98
N ILE A 227 -7.16 -18.37 8.88
CA ILE A 227 -7.19 -16.91 8.71
C ILE A 227 -8.58 -16.44 8.26
N GLU A 228 -9.60 -17.19 8.63
CA GLU A 228 -10.98 -16.82 8.38
C GLU A 228 -11.44 -16.02 9.60
N GLY A 229 -11.86 -14.77 9.39
CA GLY A 229 -12.62 -14.02 10.39
C GLY A 229 -11.87 -13.09 11.36
N TYR A 230 -10.53 -12.98 11.34
CA TYR A 230 -9.83 -12.09 12.30
C TYR A 230 -9.89 -10.59 11.97
N LYS A 231 -10.07 -10.25 10.69
CA LYS A 231 -10.17 -8.86 10.21
C LYS A 231 -11.26 -8.78 9.14
N GLY A 232 -12.11 -7.76 9.26
CA GLY A 232 -13.15 -7.43 8.27
C GLY A 232 -12.56 -6.98 6.92
N ALA A 233 -13.40 -6.39 6.08
CA ALA A 233 -12.94 -5.87 4.80
C ALA A 233 -12.06 -4.62 4.97
N ILE A 234 -11.12 -4.39 4.06
CA ILE A 234 -10.26 -3.21 4.08
C ILE A 234 -11.05 -1.98 3.64
N THR A 235 -11.32 -1.07 4.56
CA THR A 235 -12.12 0.15 4.28
C THR A 235 -11.32 1.45 4.39
N HIS A 236 -10.01 1.38 4.61
CA HIS A 236 -9.15 2.55 4.83
C HIS A 236 -8.00 2.60 3.82
N TRP A 237 -7.61 3.80 3.40
CA TRP A 237 -6.57 4.02 2.40
C TRP A 237 -5.17 4.12 3.02
N ALA A 238 -4.12 3.86 2.24
CA ALA A 238 -2.76 4.13 2.68
C ALA A 238 -2.50 5.67 2.75
N PRO A 239 -1.80 6.18 3.78
CA PRO A 239 -1.55 7.62 3.96
C PRO A 239 -0.81 8.34 2.81
N GLU A 240 -0.13 7.63 1.91
CA GLU A 240 0.65 8.24 0.81
C GLU A 240 -0.12 8.29 -0.53
N ASP A 241 -1.35 7.78 -0.59
CA ASP A 241 -2.03 7.52 -1.87
C ASP A 241 -2.80 8.69 -2.48
N TRP A 242 -3.01 9.77 -1.73
CA TRP A 242 -4.13 10.69 -1.99
C TRP A 242 -3.82 11.95 -2.82
N TYR A 243 -2.59 12.20 -3.31
CA TYR A 243 -2.26 13.55 -3.82
C TYR A 243 -1.62 13.71 -5.20
N LYS A 244 -1.41 12.65 -6.00
CA LYS A 244 -0.55 12.79 -7.20
C LYS A 244 -1.26 12.77 -8.56
N PHE A 245 -2.56 12.48 -8.62
CA PHE A 245 -3.24 12.26 -9.90
C PHE A 245 -4.23 13.37 -10.23
N GLN A 246 -4.13 13.89 -11.46
CA GLN A 246 -5.18 14.73 -12.04
C GLN A 246 -6.22 13.81 -12.69
N LEU A 247 -7.48 13.96 -12.29
CA LEU A 247 -8.58 13.22 -12.90
C LEU A 247 -8.81 13.72 -14.32
N PRO A 248 -9.17 12.84 -15.27
CA PRO A 248 -9.60 13.27 -16.59
C PRO A 248 -10.78 14.26 -16.49
N PRO A 249 -10.95 15.12 -17.50
CA PRO A 249 -12.07 16.06 -17.55
C PRO A 249 -13.42 15.32 -17.62
N GLU A 250 -14.49 16.03 -17.33
CA GLU A 250 -15.85 15.52 -17.49
C GLU A 250 -16.16 15.34 -18.98
N SER A 251 -16.73 14.19 -19.35
CA SER A 251 -17.26 13.91 -20.67
C SER A 251 -18.79 14.08 -20.67
N ALA A 252 -19.40 14.25 -21.84
CA ALA A 252 -20.85 14.40 -21.98
C ALA A 252 -21.64 13.07 -21.76
N GLY A 253 -21.00 12.03 -21.25
CA GLY A 253 -21.57 10.69 -21.07
C GLY A 253 -21.03 10.01 -19.81
N GLN A 254 -21.08 8.68 -19.77
CA GLN A 254 -20.49 7.92 -18.67
C GLN A 254 -19.02 8.31 -18.51
N TRP A 255 -18.64 8.62 -17.27
CA TRP A 255 -17.28 8.98 -16.94
C TRP A 255 -16.49 7.72 -16.65
N ASP A 256 -15.35 7.56 -17.31
CA ASP A 256 -14.42 6.46 -17.10
C ASP A 256 -12.98 6.97 -16.97
N ALA A 257 -12.20 6.27 -16.16
CA ALA A 257 -10.81 6.61 -15.94
C ALA A 257 -10.02 5.38 -15.47
N THR A 258 -8.83 5.22 -16.02
CA THR A 258 -7.90 4.15 -15.64
C THR A 258 -6.57 4.74 -15.22
N ILE A 259 -6.03 4.28 -14.08
CA ILE A 259 -4.67 4.61 -13.66
C ILE A 259 -3.84 3.34 -13.48
N SER A 260 -2.53 3.46 -13.63
CA SER A 260 -1.58 2.41 -13.29
C SER A 260 -0.66 2.85 -12.17
N ARG A 261 -0.38 1.94 -11.24
CA ARG A 261 0.51 2.14 -10.10
C ARG A 261 1.50 0.99 -9.99
N LYS A 262 2.70 1.33 -9.56
CA LYS A 262 3.76 0.37 -9.24
C LYS A 262 4.39 0.79 -7.93
N PHE A 263 4.46 -0.11 -6.97
CA PHE A 263 5.09 0.16 -5.68
C PHE A 263 5.79 -1.07 -5.13
N LEU A 264 6.73 -0.79 -4.24
CA LEU A 264 7.50 -1.78 -3.53
C LEU A 264 7.41 -1.47 -2.04
N ASP A 265 7.04 -2.48 -1.25
CA ASP A 265 6.70 -2.29 0.15
C ASP A 265 7.23 -3.46 1.00
N SER A 266 7.29 -3.26 2.31
CA SER A 266 7.82 -4.23 3.27
C SER A 266 6.71 -5.05 3.90
N ALA A 267 6.80 -6.38 3.87
CA ALA A 267 5.82 -7.25 4.55
C ALA A 267 5.96 -7.25 6.08
N ARG A 268 7.08 -6.77 6.63
CA ARG A 268 7.41 -6.89 8.06
C ARG A 268 6.76 -5.83 8.95
N HIS A 269 6.38 -4.68 8.39
CA HIS A 269 6.08 -3.48 9.20
C HIS A 269 4.70 -3.47 9.89
N LYS A 270 3.86 -4.51 9.78
CA LYS A 270 2.49 -4.46 10.33
C LYS A 270 2.00 -5.80 10.91
N ALA A 271 1.51 -5.69 12.14
CA ALA A 271 0.69 -6.63 12.92
C ALA A 271 1.16 -8.09 12.96
N HIS A 272 1.94 -8.42 13.99
CA HIS A 272 1.95 -9.78 14.53
C HIS A 272 0.57 -10.08 15.09
N LEU A 273 -0.03 -11.19 14.67
CA LEU A 273 -1.18 -11.72 15.38
C LEU A 273 -0.67 -12.35 16.69
N LEU A 274 -1.20 -11.89 17.83
CA LEU A 274 -1.15 -12.57 19.13
C LEU A 274 0.24 -12.80 19.78
N GLY A 275 1.29 -12.06 19.41
CA GLY A 275 2.62 -12.21 20.04
C GLY A 275 3.30 -13.54 19.70
N ASP A 276 3.01 -14.07 18.52
CA ASP A 276 3.45 -15.39 18.08
C ASP A 276 4.92 -15.43 17.62
N ASN A 277 5.68 -16.42 18.11
CA ASN A 277 7.11 -16.61 17.82
C ASN A 277 7.41 -17.64 16.71
N ASP A 278 6.38 -18.23 16.07
CA ASP A 278 6.54 -19.25 15.00
C ASP A 278 5.71 -18.87 13.76
N MET A 279 6.08 -17.76 13.13
CA MET A 279 5.39 -17.28 11.94
C MET A 279 5.96 -18.00 10.71
N ARG A 280 5.08 -18.67 9.97
CA ARG A 280 5.45 -19.42 8.74
C ARG A 280 4.64 -19.02 7.53
N ARG A 281 3.70 -18.09 7.70
CA ARG A 281 2.84 -17.62 6.63
C ARG A 281 2.79 -16.10 6.60
N LEU A 282 2.77 -15.59 5.39
CA LEU A 282 2.45 -14.19 5.10
C LEU A 282 1.10 -14.17 4.40
N THR A 283 0.16 -13.39 4.93
CA THR A 283 -1.06 -13.06 4.21
C THR A 283 -1.03 -11.62 3.77
N LEU A 284 -1.37 -11.41 2.49
CA LEU A 284 -1.57 -10.13 1.88
C LEU A 284 -3.03 -9.99 1.52
N ARG A 285 -3.62 -8.84 1.83
CA ARG A 285 -4.92 -8.42 1.31
C ARG A 285 -4.77 -7.12 0.56
N ILE A 286 -5.32 -7.05 -0.64
CA ILE A 286 -5.19 -5.92 -1.54
C ILE A 286 -6.59 -5.47 -1.93
N ALA A 287 -6.82 -4.16 -1.81
CA ALA A 287 -8.12 -3.57 -2.09
C ALA A 287 -7.99 -2.13 -2.60
N THR A 288 -9.00 -1.70 -3.34
CA THR A 288 -9.36 -0.29 -3.50
C THR A 288 -10.50 -0.02 -2.53
N PRO A 289 -10.29 0.71 -1.42
CA PRO A 289 -11.32 0.77 -0.38
C PRO A 289 -12.56 1.56 -0.85
N PRO A 290 -13.77 1.13 -0.45
CA PRO A 290 -15.01 1.68 -0.97
C PRO A 290 -15.34 3.06 -0.42
N SER A 291 -16.37 3.69 -0.99
CA SER A 291 -16.85 5.01 -0.57
C SER A 291 -17.51 5.01 0.82
N MET A 292 -17.91 3.84 1.33
CA MET A 292 -18.61 3.65 2.60
C MET A 292 -19.94 4.40 2.70
N GLY A 293 -20.65 4.55 1.57
CA GLY A 293 -21.87 5.37 1.49
C GLY A 293 -21.61 6.87 1.64
N MET A 294 -20.34 7.28 1.75
CA MET A 294 -19.89 8.62 2.03
C MET A 294 -19.14 9.18 0.82
N TYR A 295 -19.83 9.56 -0.25
CA TYR A 295 -19.31 10.58 -1.17
C TYR A 295 -20.38 11.18 -2.09
N GLY A 296 -20.49 12.52 -2.03
CA GLY A 296 -21.36 13.37 -2.84
C GLY A 296 -20.77 13.68 -4.22
N SER A 297 -20.83 12.70 -5.10
CA SER A 297 -20.94 12.92 -6.53
C SER A 297 -22.37 12.57 -6.89
N ARG A 298 -23.04 13.33 -7.76
CA ARG A 298 -24.43 13.07 -8.19
C ARG A 298 -24.48 11.84 -9.12
N ASN A 299 -23.95 10.73 -8.60
CA ASN A 299 -23.77 9.48 -9.29
C ASN A 299 -24.99 8.61 -8.99
N ASP A 300 -25.63 8.13 -10.04
CA ASP A 300 -26.65 7.09 -9.93
C ASP A 300 -25.96 5.74 -9.76
N GLU A 301 -24.80 5.56 -10.41
CA GLU A 301 -23.99 4.35 -10.37
C GLU A 301 -22.50 4.70 -10.41
N ALA A 302 -21.69 3.94 -9.65
CA ALA A 302 -20.24 3.97 -9.74
C ALA A 302 -19.66 2.58 -9.48
N GLN A 303 -18.59 2.27 -10.20
CA GLN A 303 -17.83 1.05 -10.04
C GLN A 303 -16.34 1.36 -10.09
N VAL A 304 -15.58 0.73 -9.21
CA VAL A 304 -14.12 0.70 -9.24
C VAL A 304 -13.68 -0.74 -9.27
N ILE A 305 -12.83 -1.08 -10.24
CA ILE A 305 -12.21 -2.39 -10.39
C ILE A 305 -10.70 -2.19 -10.37
N HIS A 306 -9.97 -3.10 -9.73
CA HIS A 306 -8.52 -3.16 -9.84
C HIS A 306 -8.05 -4.54 -10.26
N HIS A 307 -6.98 -4.56 -11.04
CA HIS A 307 -6.23 -5.74 -11.42
C HIS A 307 -4.78 -5.54 -11.02
N GLU A 308 -4.17 -6.56 -10.43
CA GLU A 308 -2.80 -6.45 -9.97
C GLU A 308 -1.99 -7.74 -10.12
N THR A 309 -0.71 -7.54 -10.41
CA THR A 309 0.32 -8.56 -10.30
C THR A 309 1.08 -8.34 -9.01
N VAL A 310 1.09 -9.37 -8.16
CA VAL A 310 1.79 -9.35 -6.87
C VAL A 310 2.94 -10.34 -6.93
N LYS A 311 4.14 -9.86 -6.63
CA LYS A 311 5.30 -10.71 -6.41
C LYS A 311 5.85 -10.48 -5.01
N VAL A 312 6.10 -11.56 -4.30
CA VAL A 312 6.69 -11.52 -2.96
C VAL A 312 8.08 -12.10 -3.03
N TYR A 313 9.07 -11.38 -2.50
CA TYR A 313 10.46 -11.85 -2.45
C TYR A 313 10.96 -11.91 -1.01
N TRP A 314 11.57 -13.05 -0.69
CA TRP A 314 12.19 -13.36 0.58
C TRP A 314 13.71 -13.21 0.47
N ALA A 315 14.32 -12.38 1.32
CA ALA A 315 15.78 -12.27 1.35
C ALA A 315 16.41 -13.55 1.92
N LYS A 316 17.46 -14.08 1.28
CA LYS A 316 18.12 -15.32 1.73
C LYS A 316 19.14 -15.04 2.83
#